data_AF-A0A5C9CAL5-F1
#
_entry.id   AF-A0A5C9CAL5-F1
#
_cell.length_a   1.000
_cell.length_b   1.000
_cell.length_c   1.000
_cell.angle_alpha   90.00
_cell.angle_beta   90.00
_cell.angle_gamma   90.00
#
_symmetry.space_group_name_H-M   'P 1'
#
loop_
_entity.id
_entity.type
_entity.pdbx_description
1 polymer ?
#
loop_
_entity_poly.entity_id
_entity_poly.type
_entity_poly.pdbx_seq_one_letter_code
_entity_poly.pdbx_strand_id
1 'polypeptide(L)'
;MNMFNAIPQFFLLAIKKIKSFCFRLIINGLNKKDEVNYFIQLLLRKSEKISNSYTTYHQRPISTNSLNTYSDNFKKIPLTAIVIQGPIVFENDFTKNTIDLYRKHFKQAIIILSTWEDQNIPEAFYDNDFIHLILNKKPANAGIGNINYQIVSSLSGILKAKQLGAKYVMKTRTDQRMYAPNIEEYLLNLLDVFPPVNKEIQQARLIALSFNTFKYRLYSVSDMMIFGEISDMLNFWECTLDSRHTITVDPKNIMSFSKERICEVYLVTNYLDKLGVDWSWDINKSLELISKLFIIIDKETIDLFWPKYSVLENRWLSYDAIRTSQELYFRDWLILNSTNSIDGFEIDSTLNFTDIILSNRKNQLLS
;
A
#
# COMPACT_ATOMS: atom_id res chain seq x y z
N MET A 1 -21.44 -43.76 -28.22
CA MET A 1 -22.21 -42.76 -28.98
C MET A 1 -21.82 -41.39 -28.45
N ASN A 2 -21.18 -40.59 -29.30
CA ASN A 2 -20.43 -39.38 -28.95
C ASN A 2 -21.32 -38.26 -28.35
N MET A 3 -20.96 -37.77 -27.16
CA MET A 3 -21.27 -36.39 -26.72
C MET A 3 -19.95 -35.63 -26.55
N PHE A 4 -19.25 -35.46 -27.64
CA PHE A 4 -18.27 -34.38 -27.76
C PHE A 4 -18.89 -33.30 -28.65
N ASN A 5 -18.78 -32.06 -28.17
CA ASN A 5 -18.84 -30.82 -28.94
C ASN A 5 -20.23 -30.28 -29.31
N ALA A 6 -20.78 -29.48 -28.40
CA ALA A 6 -21.28 -28.17 -28.79
C ALA A 6 -20.42 -27.11 -28.10
N ILE A 7 -19.26 -26.80 -28.69
CA ILE A 7 -18.56 -25.56 -28.34
C ILE A 7 -19.55 -24.44 -28.71
N PRO A 8 -19.96 -23.57 -27.76
CA PRO A 8 -20.92 -22.51 -28.05
C PRO A 8 -20.44 -21.73 -29.28
N GLN A 9 -21.34 -21.44 -30.22
CA GLN A 9 -21.00 -20.75 -31.48
C GLN A 9 -20.24 -19.43 -31.22
N PHE A 10 -20.49 -18.81 -30.06
CA PHE A 10 -19.76 -17.66 -29.52
C PHE A 10 -18.28 -17.93 -29.25
N PHE A 11 -17.94 -19.09 -28.71
CA PHE A 11 -16.57 -19.53 -28.42
C PHE A 11 -15.79 -19.80 -29.71
N LEU A 12 -16.42 -20.40 -30.72
CA LEU A 12 -15.84 -20.58 -32.06
C LEU A 12 -15.59 -19.24 -32.77
N LEU A 13 -16.51 -18.28 -32.61
CA LEU A 13 -16.35 -16.90 -33.11
C LEU A 13 -15.24 -16.14 -32.37
N ALA A 14 -15.11 -16.32 -31.05
CA ALA A 14 -14.03 -15.76 -30.25
C ALA A 14 -12.67 -16.34 -30.69
N ILE A 15 -12.57 -17.66 -30.85
CA ILE A 15 -11.37 -18.34 -31.33
C ILE A 15 -10.99 -17.89 -32.75
N LYS A 16 -11.96 -17.74 -33.67
CA LYS A 16 -11.70 -17.21 -35.02
C LYS A 16 -11.18 -15.77 -34.99
N LYS A 17 -11.74 -14.91 -34.13
CA LYS A 17 -11.26 -13.53 -33.96
C LYS A 17 -9.88 -13.48 -33.31
N ILE A 18 -9.61 -14.33 -32.32
CA ILE A 18 -8.30 -14.48 -31.67
C ILE A 18 -7.25 -14.97 -32.69
N LYS A 19 -7.56 -16.01 -33.47
CA LYS A 19 -6.65 -16.51 -34.52
C LYS A 19 -6.36 -15.46 -35.60
N SER A 20 -7.38 -14.72 -36.05
CA SER A 20 -7.19 -13.63 -37.01
C SER A 20 -6.35 -12.48 -36.44
N PHE A 21 -6.48 -12.20 -35.14
CA PHE A 21 -5.69 -11.21 -34.43
C PHE A 21 -4.23 -11.65 -34.21
N CYS A 22 -4.00 -12.88 -33.75
CA CYS A 22 -2.65 -13.45 -33.66
C CYS A 22 -1.95 -13.42 -35.03
N PHE A 23 -2.68 -13.71 -36.10
CA PHE A 23 -2.17 -13.63 -37.47
C PHE A 23 -1.85 -12.19 -37.90
N ARG A 24 -2.66 -11.19 -37.51
CA ARG A 24 -2.38 -9.77 -37.79
C ARG A 24 -1.20 -9.20 -36.97
N LEU A 25 -1.07 -9.61 -35.71
CA LEU A 25 0.07 -9.24 -34.86
C LEU A 25 1.42 -9.79 -35.38
N ILE A 26 1.39 -10.97 -36.01
CA ILE A 26 2.59 -11.60 -36.60
C ILE A 26 2.98 -10.93 -37.92
N ILE A 27 2.01 -10.45 -38.71
CA ILE A 27 2.26 -9.94 -40.07
C ILE A 27 2.57 -8.44 -40.10
N ASN A 28 1.98 -7.63 -39.22
CA ASN A 28 2.09 -6.17 -39.30
C ASN A 28 2.94 -5.62 -38.16
N GLY A 29 4.27 -5.60 -38.31
CA GLY A 29 5.19 -4.93 -37.38
C GLY A 29 4.93 -3.41 -37.22
N LEU A 30 3.83 -3.03 -36.57
CA LEU A 30 3.26 -1.68 -36.47
C LEU A 30 2.65 -1.44 -35.07
N ASN A 31 2.39 -0.17 -34.73
CA ASN A 31 2.23 0.38 -33.37
C ASN A 31 1.31 -0.44 -32.43
N LYS A 32 1.94 -1.32 -31.63
CA LYS A 32 1.28 -2.39 -30.86
C LYS A 32 0.28 -1.91 -29.79
N LYS A 33 0.36 -0.66 -29.33
CA LYS A 33 -0.34 -0.19 -28.13
C LYS A 33 -1.84 0.06 -28.37
N ASP A 34 -2.20 0.75 -29.44
CA ASP A 34 -3.59 1.15 -29.70
C ASP A 34 -4.46 -0.06 -30.08
N GLU A 35 -3.91 -1.01 -30.85
CA GLU A 35 -4.61 -2.25 -31.20
C GLU A 35 -4.82 -3.17 -29.98
N VAL A 36 -3.83 -3.28 -29.08
CA VAL A 36 -3.97 -4.01 -27.82
C VAL A 36 -5.07 -3.38 -26.96
N ASN A 37 -5.09 -2.06 -26.84
CA ASN A 37 -6.13 -1.34 -26.08
C ASN A 37 -7.52 -1.54 -26.68
N TYR A 38 -7.65 -1.47 -28.00
CA TYR A 38 -8.92 -1.75 -28.67
C TYR A 38 -9.41 -3.18 -28.40
N PHE A 39 -8.51 -4.17 -28.45
CA PHE A 39 -8.85 -5.55 -28.16
C PHE A 39 -9.28 -5.77 -26.70
N ILE A 40 -8.55 -5.18 -25.74
CA ILE A 40 -8.93 -5.20 -24.32
C ILE A 40 -10.33 -4.61 -24.16
N GLN A 41 -10.61 -3.43 -24.72
CA GLN A 41 -11.92 -2.81 -24.64
C GLN A 41 -13.05 -3.70 -25.21
N LEU A 42 -12.80 -4.41 -26.31
CA LEU A 42 -13.77 -5.37 -26.86
C LEU A 42 -14.05 -6.53 -25.91
N LEU A 43 -13.02 -7.06 -25.24
CA LEU A 43 -13.17 -8.13 -24.25
C LEU A 43 -13.93 -7.64 -23.02
N LEU A 44 -13.60 -6.44 -22.52
CA LEU A 44 -14.26 -5.85 -21.36
C LEU A 44 -15.75 -5.63 -21.63
N ARG A 45 -16.13 -4.98 -22.74
CA ARG A 45 -17.55 -4.78 -23.11
C ARG A 45 -18.33 -6.09 -23.24
N LYS A 46 -17.68 -7.16 -23.69
CA LYS A 46 -18.30 -8.49 -23.73
C LYS A 46 -18.46 -9.07 -22.33
N SER A 47 -17.46 -8.91 -21.47
CA SER A 47 -17.52 -9.35 -20.07
C SER A 47 -18.64 -8.66 -19.29
N GLU A 48 -18.90 -7.38 -19.56
CA GLU A 48 -19.96 -6.61 -18.89
C GLU A 48 -21.35 -7.19 -19.18
N LYS A 49 -21.61 -7.60 -20.43
CA LYS A 49 -22.87 -8.24 -20.82
C LYS A 49 -23.10 -9.60 -20.16
N ILE A 50 -22.02 -10.31 -19.84
CA ILE A 50 -22.08 -11.65 -19.24
C ILE A 50 -22.20 -11.54 -17.71
N SER A 51 -21.43 -10.64 -17.11
CA SER A 51 -21.35 -10.46 -15.66
C SER A 51 -22.42 -9.52 -15.09
N ASN A 52 -23.14 -8.80 -15.95
CA ASN A 52 -24.04 -7.71 -15.55
C ASN A 52 -23.36 -6.70 -14.61
N SER A 53 -22.09 -6.43 -14.87
CA SER A 53 -21.23 -5.53 -14.07
C SER A 53 -20.47 -4.61 -15.01
N TYR A 54 -20.12 -3.40 -14.56
CA TYR A 54 -19.19 -2.54 -15.29
C TYR A 54 -17.74 -2.99 -15.04
N THR A 55 -16.92 -3.05 -16.09
CA THR A 55 -15.54 -3.54 -15.97
C THR A 55 -14.54 -2.47 -16.42
N THR A 56 -13.73 -1.99 -15.48
CA THR A 56 -12.65 -1.03 -15.73
C THR A 56 -11.28 -1.70 -15.77
N TYR A 57 -10.32 -1.09 -16.45
CA TYR A 57 -8.92 -1.50 -16.44
C TYR A 57 -8.01 -0.28 -16.40
N HIS A 58 -6.79 -0.48 -15.92
CA HIS A 58 -5.79 0.56 -15.81
C HIS A 58 -4.42 0.00 -16.24
N GLN A 59 -3.69 0.73 -17.07
CA GLN A 59 -2.37 0.35 -17.56
C GLN A 59 -1.35 1.41 -17.15
N ARG A 60 -0.20 0.96 -16.67
CA ARG A 60 0.91 1.83 -16.26
C ARG A 60 2.16 1.52 -17.09
N PRO A 61 2.94 2.53 -17.50
CA PRO A 61 4.19 2.29 -18.24
C PRO A 61 5.22 1.54 -17.39
N ILE A 62 5.82 0.49 -17.96
CA ILE A 62 6.87 -0.28 -17.30
C ILE A 62 8.16 0.55 -17.16
N SER A 63 8.57 1.22 -18.24
CA SER A 63 9.79 2.03 -18.29
C SER A 63 9.52 3.50 -18.02
N THR A 64 10.38 4.11 -17.22
CA THR A 64 10.33 5.54 -16.89
C THR A 64 10.53 6.43 -18.12
N ASN A 65 11.22 5.95 -19.16
CA ASN A 65 11.42 6.68 -20.41
C ASN A 65 10.11 6.95 -21.17
N SER A 66 9.07 6.16 -20.89
CA SER A 66 7.73 6.34 -21.50
C SER A 66 6.83 7.31 -20.71
N LEU A 67 7.28 7.81 -19.55
CA LEU A 67 6.53 8.73 -18.72
C LEU A 67 6.92 10.17 -19.05
N ASN A 68 5.96 11.04 -19.33
CA ASN A 68 6.15 12.47 -19.58
C ASN A 68 5.58 13.36 -18.47
N THR A 69 5.23 12.78 -17.32
CA THR A 69 4.76 13.51 -16.13
C THR A 69 5.93 13.97 -15.28
N TYR A 70 5.80 15.14 -14.68
CA TYR A 70 6.81 15.73 -13.80
C TYR A 70 6.11 16.42 -12.63
N SER A 71 6.76 16.46 -11.48
CA SER A 71 6.33 17.33 -10.39
C SER A 71 6.63 18.78 -10.74
N ASP A 72 5.74 19.67 -10.26
CA ASP A 72 5.84 21.11 -10.38
C ASP A 72 7.10 21.62 -9.65
N ASN A 73 7.61 22.78 -10.07
CA ASN A 73 8.82 23.35 -9.47
C ASN A 73 8.45 24.23 -8.27
N PHE A 74 8.53 23.69 -7.06
CA PHE A 74 8.32 24.46 -5.83
C PHE A 74 9.63 25.07 -5.29
N LYS A 75 9.55 26.32 -4.80
CA LYS A 75 10.75 27.16 -4.55
C LYS A 75 11.61 26.72 -3.36
N LYS A 76 11.07 25.94 -2.41
CA LYS A 76 11.83 25.27 -1.34
C LYS A 76 10.91 24.35 -0.56
N ILE A 77 11.29 23.09 -0.41
CA ILE A 77 10.66 22.16 0.54
C ILE A 77 11.72 21.64 1.52
N PRO A 78 11.33 21.21 2.73
CA PRO A 78 12.27 20.57 3.64
C PRO A 78 12.90 19.32 3.01
N LEU A 79 14.15 19.01 3.38
CA LEU A 79 14.84 17.85 2.83
C LEU A 79 14.14 16.55 3.23
N THR A 80 13.70 15.79 2.23
CA THR A 80 13.03 14.49 2.41
C THR A 80 13.94 13.37 1.92
N ALA A 81 13.89 12.21 2.58
CA ALA A 81 14.46 10.97 2.06
C ALA A 81 13.37 9.98 1.64
N ILE A 82 13.64 9.17 0.63
CA ILE A 82 12.82 8.03 0.24
C ILE A 82 13.62 6.77 0.50
N VAL A 83 13.17 5.99 1.50
CA VAL A 83 13.73 4.69 1.83
C VAL A 83 12.93 3.62 1.09
N ILE A 84 13.58 2.97 0.14
CA ILE A 84 13.02 1.86 -0.64
C ILE A 84 13.53 0.56 -0.01
N GLN A 85 12.63 -0.13 0.68
CA GLN A 85 12.94 -1.27 1.54
C GLN A 85 12.60 -2.60 0.88
N GLY A 86 13.49 -3.58 1.01
CA GLY A 86 13.21 -4.98 0.69
C GLY A 86 14.07 -5.56 -0.44
N PRO A 87 13.72 -6.76 -0.93
CA PRO A 87 14.50 -7.41 -1.98
C PRO A 87 14.29 -6.73 -3.33
N ILE A 88 15.37 -6.52 -4.10
CA ILE A 88 15.28 -5.98 -5.47
C ILE A 88 14.40 -6.88 -6.35
N VAL A 89 13.47 -6.27 -7.08
CA VAL A 89 12.63 -6.93 -8.09
C VAL A 89 13.25 -6.72 -9.47
N PHE A 90 13.84 -7.78 -10.00
CA PHE A 90 14.55 -7.79 -11.29
C PHE A 90 13.61 -7.89 -12.50
N GLU A 91 12.43 -8.48 -12.32
CA GLU A 91 11.47 -8.64 -13.41
C GLU A 91 11.12 -7.27 -14.01
N ASN A 92 11.31 -7.13 -15.33
CA ASN A 92 11.10 -5.89 -16.08
C ASN A 92 11.85 -4.66 -15.48
N ASP A 93 13.00 -4.89 -14.84
CA ASP A 93 13.78 -3.88 -14.14
C ASP A 93 12.94 -3.06 -13.15
N PHE A 94 11.97 -3.71 -12.48
CA PHE A 94 10.92 -3.01 -11.75
C PHE A 94 11.47 -2.01 -10.73
N THR A 95 12.36 -2.45 -9.83
CA THR A 95 12.93 -1.58 -8.79
C THR A 95 13.81 -0.47 -9.38
N LYS A 96 14.57 -0.75 -10.44
CA LYS A 96 15.42 0.26 -11.11
C LYS A 96 14.57 1.34 -11.76
N ASN A 97 13.55 0.94 -12.54
CA ASN A 97 12.60 1.85 -13.16
C ASN A 97 11.82 2.65 -12.09
N THR A 98 11.47 2.04 -10.95
CA THR A 98 10.87 2.77 -9.82
C THR A 98 11.79 3.87 -9.31
N ILE A 99 13.06 3.58 -9.07
CA ILE A 99 14.03 4.59 -8.62
C ILE A 99 14.18 5.71 -9.65
N ASP A 100 14.28 5.38 -10.93
CA ASP A 100 14.39 6.38 -11.99
C ASP A 100 13.14 7.28 -12.05
N LEU A 101 11.96 6.71 -11.81
CA LEU A 101 10.71 7.48 -11.70
C LEU A 101 10.73 8.39 -10.47
N TYR A 102 11.18 7.88 -9.32
CA TYR A 102 11.27 8.71 -8.12
C TYR A 102 12.27 9.86 -8.29
N ARG A 103 13.41 9.65 -8.95
CA ARG A 103 14.33 10.74 -9.29
C ARG A 103 13.68 11.83 -10.14
N LYS A 104 12.72 11.46 -10.98
CA LYS A 104 11.98 12.39 -11.85
C LYS A 104 10.89 13.17 -11.09
N HIS A 105 10.22 12.53 -10.15
CA HIS A 105 9.09 13.11 -9.40
C HIS A 105 9.50 13.74 -8.05
N PHE A 106 10.61 13.32 -7.45
CA PHE A 106 11.10 13.80 -6.15
C PHE A 106 12.48 14.43 -6.34
N LYS A 107 12.53 15.59 -7.02
CA LYS A 107 13.77 16.19 -7.54
C LYS A 107 14.79 16.57 -6.45
N GLN A 108 14.32 16.80 -5.23
CA GLN A 108 15.15 17.23 -4.09
C GLN A 108 15.36 16.11 -3.06
N ALA A 109 14.70 14.95 -3.24
CA ALA A 109 14.73 13.90 -2.25
C ALA A 109 16.01 13.05 -2.34
N ILE A 110 16.48 12.63 -1.17
CA ILE A 110 17.54 11.63 -1.04
C ILE A 110 16.92 10.25 -1.33
N ILE A 111 17.46 9.50 -2.29
CA ILE A 111 17.01 8.11 -2.52
C ILE A 111 17.93 7.15 -1.76
N ILE A 112 17.35 6.31 -0.91
CA ILE A 112 18.05 5.27 -0.16
C ILE A 112 17.45 3.92 -0.56
N LEU A 113 18.27 3.03 -1.12
CA LEU A 113 17.90 1.64 -1.36
C LEU A 113 18.42 0.79 -0.21
N SER A 114 17.52 0.29 0.63
CA SER A 114 17.87 -0.59 1.76
C SER A 114 17.46 -2.02 1.41
N THR A 115 18.46 -2.88 1.20
CA THR A 115 18.28 -4.24 0.68
C THR A 115 19.22 -5.23 1.38
N TRP A 116 19.33 -6.46 0.88
CA TRP A 116 20.06 -7.54 1.56
C TRP A 116 21.46 -7.78 0.99
N GLU A 117 22.42 -8.09 1.85
CA GLU A 117 23.81 -8.40 1.45
C GLU A 117 23.95 -9.67 0.60
N ASP A 118 22.98 -10.59 0.71
CA ASP A 118 22.98 -11.89 0.02
C ASP A 118 22.36 -11.85 -1.38
N GLN A 119 21.98 -10.66 -1.86
CA GLN A 119 21.48 -10.47 -3.21
C GLN A 119 22.61 -10.08 -4.18
N ASN A 120 22.52 -10.59 -5.41
CA ASN A 120 23.37 -10.11 -6.50
C ASN A 120 22.89 -8.72 -6.95
N ILE A 121 23.48 -7.67 -6.39
CA ILE A 121 23.11 -6.28 -6.66
C ILE A 121 23.77 -5.81 -7.97
N PRO A 122 23.00 -5.34 -8.97
CA PRO A 122 23.56 -4.78 -10.20
C PRO A 122 24.45 -3.56 -9.93
N GLU A 123 25.54 -3.43 -10.70
CA GLU A 123 26.51 -2.33 -10.62
C GLU A 123 25.86 -0.94 -10.68
N ALA A 124 24.77 -0.80 -11.43
CA ALA A 124 23.99 0.43 -11.56
C ALA A 124 23.42 0.99 -10.23
N PHE A 125 23.45 0.22 -9.14
CA PHE A 125 23.06 0.65 -7.80
C PHE A 125 24.24 1.04 -6.88
N TYR A 126 25.48 0.67 -7.21
CA TYR A 126 26.68 1.02 -6.43
C TYR A 126 27.28 2.36 -6.86
N ASP A 127 27.42 2.57 -8.18
CA ASP A 127 28.14 3.71 -8.75
C ASP A 127 27.18 4.84 -9.13
N ASN A 128 26.46 5.36 -8.14
CA ASN A 128 25.41 6.32 -8.40
C ASN A 128 25.32 7.39 -7.30
N ASP A 129 25.71 8.62 -7.64
CA ASP A 129 25.60 9.81 -6.76
C ASP A 129 24.16 10.08 -6.27
N PHE A 130 23.17 9.45 -6.89
CA PHE A 130 21.75 9.63 -6.61
C PHE A 130 21.16 8.54 -5.71
N ILE A 131 21.86 7.42 -5.47
CA ILE A 131 21.33 6.29 -4.68
C ILE A 131 22.29 5.98 -3.53
N HIS A 132 21.80 6.12 -2.31
CA HIS A 132 22.50 5.59 -1.14
C HIS A 132 22.09 4.13 -0.93
N LEU A 133 22.96 3.20 -1.33
CA LEU A 133 22.75 1.76 -1.12
C LEU A 133 23.12 1.34 0.31
N ILE A 134 22.26 0.56 0.95
CA ILE A 134 22.49 -0.09 2.24
C ILE A 134 22.27 -1.58 2.08
N LEU A 135 23.28 -2.36 2.45
CA LEU A 135 23.24 -3.81 2.49
C LEU A 135 23.06 -4.29 3.94
N ASN A 136 21.94 -4.93 4.21
CA ASN A 136 21.60 -5.42 5.53
C ASN A 136 21.87 -6.93 5.64
N LYS A 137 22.33 -7.34 6.83
CA LYS A 137 22.27 -8.73 7.27
C LYS A 137 20.82 -9.09 7.56
N LYS A 138 20.35 -10.22 7.03
CA LYS A 138 19.03 -10.74 7.39
C LYS A 138 19.04 -11.18 8.86
N PRO A 139 18.05 -10.79 9.68
CA PRO A 139 17.89 -11.36 11.01
C PRO A 139 17.63 -12.88 10.89
N ALA A 140 18.20 -13.67 11.81
CA ALA A 140 18.05 -15.13 11.79
C ALA A 140 16.59 -15.59 11.93
N ASN A 141 15.78 -14.85 12.68
CA ASN A 141 14.33 -15.02 12.72
C ASN A 141 13.65 -13.94 11.86
N ALA A 142 12.87 -14.37 10.88
CA ALA A 142 12.07 -13.47 10.05
C ALA A 142 10.94 -12.77 10.83
N GLY A 143 10.54 -13.32 11.97
CA GLY A 143 9.34 -12.91 12.71
C GLY A 143 8.07 -13.30 11.97
N ILE A 144 6.92 -13.13 12.63
CA ILE A 144 5.64 -13.46 12.00
C ILE A 144 5.40 -12.55 10.79
N GLY A 145 5.06 -13.16 9.65
CA GLY A 145 4.81 -12.42 8.41
C GLY A 145 6.03 -11.69 7.83
N ASN A 146 7.24 -12.09 8.22
CA ASN A 146 8.50 -11.44 7.85
C ASN A 146 8.67 -10.02 8.43
N ILE A 147 8.02 -9.72 9.56
CA ILE A 147 8.06 -8.37 10.13
C ILE A 147 9.47 -7.92 10.51
N ASN A 148 10.35 -8.83 10.94
CA ASN A 148 11.73 -8.47 11.30
C ASN A 148 12.53 -8.04 10.07
N TYR A 149 12.25 -8.60 8.90
CA TYR A 149 12.85 -8.15 7.64
C TYR A 149 12.41 -6.72 7.28
N GLN A 150 11.15 -6.38 7.56
CA GLN A 150 10.62 -5.04 7.35
C GLN A 150 11.23 -4.04 8.35
N ILE A 151 11.30 -4.41 9.64
CA ILE A 151 11.87 -3.58 10.71
C ILE A 151 13.35 -3.27 10.42
N VAL A 152 14.19 -4.30 10.26
CA VAL A 152 15.64 -4.12 10.09
C VAL A 152 15.96 -3.24 8.89
N SER A 153 15.39 -3.57 7.73
CA SER A 153 15.75 -2.86 6.51
C SER A 153 15.14 -1.45 6.46
N SER A 154 13.93 -1.22 7.02
CA SER A 154 13.36 0.12 7.13
C SER A 154 14.16 0.99 8.08
N LEU A 155 14.47 0.49 9.28
CA LEU A 155 15.19 1.23 10.32
C LEU A 155 16.59 1.64 9.85
N SER A 156 17.34 0.75 9.21
CA SER A 156 18.66 1.09 8.64
C SER A 156 18.57 2.23 7.63
N GLY A 157 17.55 2.21 6.76
CA GLY A 157 17.32 3.28 5.79
C GLY A 157 16.95 4.61 6.45
N ILE A 158 16.09 4.58 7.46
CA ILE A 158 15.67 5.77 8.21
C ILE A 158 16.84 6.37 9.00
N LEU A 159 17.68 5.53 9.63
CA LEU A 159 18.91 5.98 10.29
C LEU A 159 19.87 6.65 9.31
N LYS A 160 20.01 6.10 8.09
CA LYS A 160 20.81 6.73 7.03
C LYS A 160 20.19 8.06 6.59
N ALA A 161 18.87 8.15 6.44
CA ALA A 161 18.19 9.40 6.14
C ALA A 161 18.48 10.48 7.20
N LYS A 162 18.40 10.12 8.49
CA LYS A 162 18.76 11.01 9.60
C LYS A 162 20.23 11.44 9.52
N GLN A 163 21.16 10.51 9.25
CA GLN A 163 22.58 10.83 9.09
C GLN A 163 22.82 11.84 7.96
N LEU A 164 22.05 11.75 6.88
CA LEU A 164 22.13 12.65 5.72
C LEU A 164 21.36 13.98 5.93
N GLY A 165 20.78 14.20 7.12
CA GLY A 165 20.11 15.46 7.48
C GLY A 165 18.68 15.60 6.97
N ALA A 166 18.03 14.52 6.53
CA ALA A 166 16.64 14.57 6.12
C ALA A 166 15.73 14.93 7.32
N LYS A 167 14.82 15.89 7.12
CA LYS A 167 13.79 16.26 8.10
C LYS A 167 12.60 15.30 8.04
N TYR A 168 12.23 14.88 6.83
CA TYR A 168 11.15 13.91 6.62
C TYR A 168 11.67 12.68 5.91
N VAL A 169 10.98 11.56 6.09
CA VAL A 169 11.28 10.31 5.38
C VAL A 169 10.01 9.61 4.93
N MET A 170 10.00 9.15 3.69
CA MET A 170 9.02 8.24 3.14
C MET A 170 9.63 6.85 3.03
N LYS A 171 9.11 5.88 3.79
CA LYS A 171 9.41 4.46 3.58
C LYS A 171 8.44 3.91 2.56
N THR A 172 8.94 3.19 1.56
CA THR A 172 8.17 2.40 0.58
C THR A 172 8.87 1.06 0.34
N ARG A 173 8.23 0.13 -0.37
CA ARG A 173 8.80 -1.18 -0.69
C ARG A 173 9.44 -1.23 -2.09
N THR A 174 10.43 -2.10 -2.27
CA THR A 174 11.08 -2.36 -3.58
C THR A 174 10.15 -2.97 -4.63
N ASP A 175 9.07 -3.61 -4.20
CA ASP A 175 8.03 -4.20 -5.05
C ASP A 175 6.85 -3.25 -5.29
N GLN A 176 6.95 -1.98 -4.89
CA GLN A 176 5.94 -0.94 -5.10
C GLN A 176 6.46 0.20 -5.96
N ARG A 177 5.54 0.89 -6.64
CA ARG A 177 5.86 2.07 -7.45
C ARG A 177 4.73 3.09 -7.36
N MET A 178 5.06 4.33 -7.02
CA MET A 178 4.15 5.47 -7.07
C MET A 178 4.35 6.23 -8.39
N TYR A 179 3.26 6.52 -9.10
CA TYR A 179 3.29 7.16 -10.42
C TYR A 179 2.81 8.61 -10.43
N ALA A 180 2.14 9.07 -9.37
CA ALA A 180 1.64 10.43 -9.32
C ALA A 180 2.80 11.43 -9.17
N PRO A 181 2.79 12.57 -9.89
CA PRO A 181 3.65 13.69 -9.57
C PRO A 181 3.18 14.40 -8.29
N ASN A 182 4.00 15.31 -7.75
CA ASN A 182 3.69 16.18 -6.61
C ASN A 182 3.39 15.46 -5.28
N ILE A 183 3.80 14.20 -5.13
CA ILE A 183 3.56 13.42 -3.91
C ILE A 183 4.24 14.08 -2.70
N GLU A 184 5.48 14.54 -2.85
CA GLU A 184 6.25 15.13 -1.74
C GLU A 184 5.52 16.34 -1.14
N GLU A 185 5.10 17.27 -2.00
CA GLU A 185 4.41 18.48 -1.60
C GLU A 185 3.02 18.18 -1.04
N TYR A 186 2.31 17.22 -1.65
CA TYR A 186 1.03 16.75 -1.13
C TYR A 186 1.15 16.24 0.31
N LEU A 187 2.14 15.38 0.59
CA LEU A 187 2.36 14.80 1.90
C LEU A 187 2.79 15.86 2.93
N LEU A 188 3.69 16.77 2.56
CA LEU A 188 4.10 17.88 3.43
C LEU A 188 2.91 18.80 3.79
N ASN A 189 2.10 19.17 2.79
CA ASN A 189 0.93 20.01 3.02
C ASN A 189 -0.11 19.32 3.91
N LEU A 190 -0.26 18.00 3.84
CA LEU A 190 -1.14 17.26 4.75
C LEU A 190 -0.69 17.37 6.21
N LEU A 191 0.62 17.31 6.49
CA LEU A 191 1.14 17.48 7.85
C LEU A 191 0.86 18.89 8.40
N ASP A 192 0.91 19.91 7.52
CA ASP A 192 0.62 21.29 7.89
C ASP A 192 -0.88 21.51 8.13
N VAL A 193 -1.74 20.95 7.28
CA VAL A 193 -3.22 21.06 7.38
C VAL A 193 -3.74 20.27 8.58
N PHE A 194 -3.14 19.13 8.90
CA PHE A 194 -3.54 18.23 9.99
C PHE A 194 -2.41 18.07 11.02
N PRO A 195 -2.15 19.10 11.84
CA PRO A 195 -1.08 19.06 12.83
C PRO A 195 -1.32 17.95 13.87
N PRO A 196 -0.25 17.49 14.57
CA PRO A 196 -0.37 16.50 15.62
C PRO A 196 -1.25 17.03 16.76
N VAL A 197 -2.00 16.13 17.39
CA VAL A 197 -2.89 16.48 18.52
C VAL A 197 -2.09 16.90 19.75
N ASN A 198 -0.95 16.26 19.99
CA ASN A 198 -0.02 16.63 21.07
C ASN A 198 1.43 16.59 20.55
N LYS A 199 2.05 17.77 20.48
CA LYS A 199 3.45 17.96 20.02
C LYS A 199 4.50 17.42 20.98
N GLU A 200 4.14 17.16 22.24
CA GLU A 200 5.04 16.54 23.22
C GLU A 200 5.18 15.04 22.98
N ILE A 201 4.16 14.42 22.36
CA ILE A 201 4.13 12.98 22.03
C ILE A 201 4.68 12.75 20.62
N GLN A 202 4.34 13.60 19.66
CA GLN A 202 4.64 13.39 18.25
C GLN A 202 4.92 14.72 17.53
N GLN A 203 6.01 14.82 16.75
CA GLN A 203 6.36 16.06 16.06
C GLN A 203 5.41 16.37 14.89
N ALA A 204 4.99 15.34 14.16
CA ALA A 204 3.98 15.36 13.13
C ALA A 204 3.28 13.99 13.03
N ARG A 205 2.01 13.97 12.61
CA ARG A 205 1.31 12.71 12.36
C ARG A 205 2.06 11.87 11.32
N LEU A 206 1.96 10.55 11.41
CA LEU A 206 2.48 9.65 10.37
C LEU A 206 1.44 9.50 9.26
N ILE A 207 1.83 9.69 7.99
CA ILE A 207 0.94 9.46 6.86
C ILE A 207 1.11 8.01 6.40
N ALA A 208 0.02 7.27 6.31
CA ALA A 208 -0.01 5.89 5.83
C ALA A 208 -1.11 5.69 4.79
N LEU A 209 -1.07 4.57 4.07
CA LEU A 209 -2.05 4.26 3.03
C LEU A 209 -3.29 3.59 3.60
N SER A 210 -4.45 3.86 3.00
CA SER A 210 -5.67 3.08 3.19
C SER A 210 -5.48 1.64 2.74
N PHE A 211 -4.64 1.42 1.73
CA PHE A 211 -4.42 0.12 1.16
C PHE A 211 -3.76 -0.84 2.15
N ASN A 212 -4.46 -1.93 2.50
CA ASN A 212 -4.18 -2.84 3.63
C ASN A 212 -4.28 -2.25 5.06
N THR A 213 -4.79 -1.02 5.23
CA THR A 213 -5.20 -0.49 6.54
C THR A 213 -6.67 -0.84 6.75
N PHE A 214 -6.96 -1.91 7.48
CA PHE A 214 -8.34 -2.40 7.63
C PHE A 214 -9.05 -1.70 8.79
N LYS A 215 -10.19 -1.08 8.49
CA LYS A 215 -10.98 -0.26 9.44
C LYS A 215 -11.36 -0.99 10.72
N TYR A 216 -11.62 -2.29 10.62
CA TYR A 216 -12.14 -3.09 11.74
C TYR A 216 -11.08 -3.93 12.45
N ARG A 217 -9.87 -4.03 11.88
CA ARG A 217 -8.75 -4.73 12.52
C ARG A 217 -8.03 -3.75 13.44
N LEU A 218 -8.04 -4.05 14.73
CA LEU A 218 -7.53 -3.15 15.74
C LEU A 218 -6.03 -2.91 15.52
N TYR A 219 -5.65 -1.64 15.58
CA TYR A 219 -4.28 -1.17 15.47
C TYR A 219 -3.57 -1.62 14.19
N SER A 220 -4.30 -1.81 13.09
CA SER A 220 -3.73 -2.28 11.83
C SER A 220 -3.55 -1.14 10.82
N VAL A 221 -2.39 -0.49 10.85
CA VAL A 221 -1.99 0.53 9.86
C VAL A 221 -0.93 -0.04 8.92
N SER A 222 -1.23 -0.02 7.62
CA SER A 222 -0.39 -0.58 6.55
C SER A 222 1.04 -0.05 6.60
N ASP A 223 2.00 -0.98 6.57
CA ASP A 223 3.43 -0.64 6.53
C ASP A 223 3.92 -0.26 5.12
N MET A 224 3.07 -0.45 4.10
CA MET A 224 3.46 -0.39 2.68
C MET A 224 4.17 0.89 2.30
N MET A 225 3.54 2.02 2.63
CA MET A 225 4.14 3.34 2.58
C MET A 225 3.80 4.07 3.88
N ILE A 226 4.83 4.60 4.54
CA ILE A 226 4.66 5.50 5.69
C ILE A 226 5.57 6.70 5.48
N PHE A 227 5.02 7.90 5.64
CA PHE A 227 5.73 9.17 5.59
C PHE A 227 5.60 9.91 6.91
N GLY A 228 6.67 10.55 7.36
CA GLY A 228 6.62 11.34 8.58
C GLY A 228 7.90 12.10 8.84
N GLU A 229 7.88 12.89 9.92
CA GLU A 229 9.06 13.54 10.46
C GLU A 229 10.07 12.46 10.94
N ILE A 230 11.37 12.73 10.80
CA ILE A 230 12.42 11.73 10.99
C ILE A 230 12.41 11.11 12.39
N SER A 231 12.08 11.88 13.44
CA SER A 231 12.00 11.40 14.82
C SER A 231 10.76 10.52 15.05
N ASP A 232 9.61 10.87 14.49
CA ASP A 232 8.39 10.06 14.59
C ASP A 232 8.53 8.74 13.82
N MET A 233 9.18 8.79 12.64
CA MET A 233 9.49 7.60 11.85
C MET A 233 10.48 6.68 12.58
N LEU A 234 11.47 7.24 13.28
CA LEU A 234 12.33 6.44 14.16
C LEU A 234 11.55 5.82 15.31
N ASN A 235 10.66 6.58 15.96
CA ASN A 235 9.82 6.05 17.02
C ASN A 235 8.95 4.88 16.55
N PHE A 236 8.38 4.97 15.35
CA PHE A 236 7.55 3.90 14.79
C PHE A 236 8.33 2.63 14.42
N TRP A 237 9.51 2.78 13.79
CA TRP A 237 10.25 1.64 13.24
C TRP A 237 11.28 1.04 14.21
N GLU A 238 11.75 1.78 15.20
CA GLU A 238 12.67 1.29 16.23
C GLU A 238 11.89 0.59 17.35
N CYS A 239 11.48 -0.66 17.05
CA CYS A 239 10.83 -1.58 17.96
C CYS A 239 11.63 -2.89 18.11
N THR A 240 11.35 -3.64 19.16
CA THR A 240 11.98 -4.94 19.40
C THR A 240 11.62 -5.91 18.28
N LEU A 241 12.59 -6.70 17.81
CA LEU A 241 12.32 -7.75 16.83
C LEU A 241 11.38 -8.81 17.41
N ASP A 242 10.44 -9.27 16.60
CA ASP A 242 9.50 -10.33 16.97
C ASP A 242 10.26 -11.66 17.10
N SER A 243 10.37 -12.16 18.34
CA SER A 243 11.06 -13.41 18.65
C SER A 243 10.25 -14.66 18.33
N ARG A 244 8.97 -14.52 17.93
CA ARG A 244 8.10 -15.67 17.60
C ARG A 244 8.50 -16.26 16.24
N HIS A 245 8.45 -17.58 16.14
CA HIS A 245 8.75 -18.32 14.90
C HIS A 245 7.47 -18.80 14.19
N THR A 246 6.51 -19.25 14.98
CA THR A 246 5.20 -19.69 14.51
C THR A 246 4.14 -19.15 15.46
N ILE A 247 2.93 -18.99 14.92
CA ILE A 247 1.74 -18.72 15.70
C ILE A 247 0.66 -19.68 15.24
N THR A 248 -0.07 -20.26 16.18
CA THR A 248 -1.31 -20.96 15.87
C THR A 248 -2.42 -19.94 15.97
N VAL A 249 -2.78 -19.36 14.83
CA VAL A 249 -3.91 -18.43 14.77
C VAL A 249 -5.15 -19.29 14.63
N ASP A 250 -5.96 -19.37 15.68
CA ASP A 250 -7.37 -19.78 15.60
C ASP A 250 -8.24 -18.57 15.96
N PRO A 251 -8.24 -17.53 15.12
CA PRO A 251 -8.90 -16.30 15.50
C PRO A 251 -10.38 -16.47 15.24
N LYS A 252 -11.12 -16.82 16.29
CA LYS A 252 -12.58 -16.82 16.26
C LYS A 252 -13.13 -15.51 15.69
N ASN A 253 -12.50 -14.37 16.01
CA ASN A 253 -12.91 -13.05 15.53
C ASN A 253 -11.71 -12.10 15.31
N ILE A 254 -11.98 -10.89 14.80
CA ILE A 254 -10.95 -9.88 14.50
C ILE A 254 -10.21 -9.41 15.75
N MET A 255 -10.92 -9.31 16.88
CA MET A 255 -10.31 -8.95 18.16
C MET A 255 -9.24 -9.97 18.56
N SER A 256 -9.56 -11.27 18.53
CA SER A 256 -8.59 -12.31 18.89
C SER A 256 -7.41 -12.33 17.91
N PHE A 257 -7.63 -12.13 16.61
CA PHE A 257 -6.52 -11.97 15.66
C PHE A 257 -5.65 -10.75 15.96
N SER A 258 -6.25 -9.61 16.27
CA SER A 258 -5.48 -8.37 16.53
C SER A 258 -4.61 -8.55 17.78
N LYS A 259 -5.10 -9.27 18.79
CA LYS A 259 -4.33 -9.63 20.00
C LYS A 259 -3.10 -10.49 19.70
N GLU A 260 -3.11 -11.26 18.61
CA GLU A 260 -1.91 -11.98 18.15
C GLU A 260 -0.83 -11.06 17.59
N ARG A 261 -1.07 -9.74 17.47
CA ARG A 261 -0.09 -8.73 17.03
C ARG A 261 0.66 -9.19 15.78
N ILE A 262 -0.08 -9.56 14.74
CA ILE A 262 0.49 -10.03 13.47
C ILE A 262 0.83 -8.82 12.60
N CYS A 263 2.02 -8.83 11.99
CA CYS A 263 2.48 -7.84 11.01
C CYS A 263 2.27 -6.38 11.49
N GLU A 264 1.40 -5.63 10.83
CA GLU A 264 1.14 -4.20 11.07
C GLU A 264 0.68 -3.94 12.51
N VAL A 265 -0.10 -4.85 13.09
CA VAL A 265 -0.59 -4.72 14.47
C VAL A 265 0.58 -4.75 15.46
N TYR A 266 1.64 -5.50 15.15
CA TYR A 266 2.87 -5.49 15.94
C TYR A 266 3.52 -4.11 15.95
N LEU A 267 3.67 -3.48 14.77
CA LEU A 267 4.33 -2.17 14.63
C LEU A 267 3.55 -1.09 15.38
N VAL A 268 2.25 -0.98 15.13
CA VAL A 268 1.42 0.07 15.74
C VAL A 268 1.38 -0.08 17.25
N THR A 269 1.17 -1.29 17.79
CA THR A 269 1.13 -1.48 19.25
C THR A 269 2.47 -1.20 19.92
N ASN A 270 3.61 -1.57 19.31
CA ASN A 270 4.92 -1.17 19.83
C ASN A 270 5.13 0.34 19.78
N TYR A 271 4.64 1.01 18.74
CA TYR A 271 4.69 2.47 18.64
C TYR A 271 3.86 3.13 19.74
N LEU A 272 2.65 2.65 20.01
CA LEU A 272 1.81 3.14 21.11
C LEU A 272 2.51 2.96 22.47
N ASP A 273 3.09 1.77 22.71
CA ASP A 273 3.87 1.49 23.92
C ASP A 273 5.05 2.48 24.08
N LYS A 274 5.77 2.77 22.98
CA LYS A 274 6.91 3.70 22.98
C LYS A 274 6.50 5.15 23.23
N LEU A 275 5.35 5.56 22.72
CA LEU A 275 4.77 6.89 22.97
C LEU A 275 4.23 7.06 24.40
N GLY A 276 4.06 5.96 25.15
CA GLY A 276 3.47 5.99 26.49
C GLY A 276 1.99 6.39 26.47
N VAL A 277 1.28 6.12 25.38
CA VAL A 277 -0.16 6.41 25.28
C VAL A 277 -0.98 5.24 25.79
N ASP A 278 -2.04 5.54 26.54
CA ASP A 278 -2.96 4.50 27.02
C ASP A 278 -3.79 3.94 25.87
N TRP A 279 -3.69 2.63 25.68
CA TRP A 279 -4.45 1.90 24.68
C TRP A 279 -4.98 0.58 25.24
N SER A 280 -6.08 0.10 24.67
CA SER A 280 -6.75 -1.13 25.09
C SER A 280 -7.26 -1.88 23.86
N TRP A 281 -7.56 -3.16 23.99
CA TRP A 281 -8.15 -3.95 22.90
C TRP A 281 -9.64 -3.60 22.72
N ASP A 282 -9.88 -2.40 22.20
CA ASP A 282 -11.18 -1.81 21.92
C ASP A 282 -11.15 -1.11 20.54
N ILE A 283 -12.22 -1.30 19.76
CA ILE A 283 -12.26 -0.80 18.37
C ILE A 283 -12.39 0.73 18.33
N ASN A 284 -13.15 1.33 19.24
CA ASN A 284 -13.31 2.77 19.31
C ASN A 284 -11.99 3.41 19.72
N LYS A 285 -11.30 2.83 20.72
CA LYS A 285 -9.96 3.28 21.13
C LYS A 285 -8.93 3.14 20.01
N SER A 286 -9.00 2.04 19.25
CA SER A 286 -8.14 1.84 18.08
C SER A 286 -8.37 2.91 17.02
N LEU A 287 -9.62 3.17 16.64
CA LEU A 287 -9.95 4.19 15.62
C LEU A 287 -9.62 5.60 16.09
N GLU A 288 -9.83 5.91 17.37
CA GLU A 288 -9.44 7.17 18.01
C GLU A 288 -7.92 7.39 17.93
N LEU A 289 -7.13 6.40 18.33
CA LEU A 289 -5.67 6.52 18.31
C LEU A 289 -5.11 6.59 16.88
N ILE A 290 -5.68 5.81 15.95
CA ILE A 290 -5.32 5.90 14.52
C ILE A 290 -5.63 7.30 13.98
N SER A 291 -6.80 7.88 14.28
CA SER A 291 -7.15 9.21 13.77
C SER A 291 -6.28 10.32 14.35
N LYS A 292 -5.81 10.18 15.59
CA LYS A 292 -4.96 11.15 16.28
C LYS A 292 -3.48 11.09 15.85
N LEU A 293 -2.94 9.90 15.65
CA LEU A 293 -1.50 9.67 15.40
C LEU A 293 -1.13 9.54 13.93
N PHE A 294 -2.10 9.19 13.09
CA PHE A 294 -1.90 8.97 11.66
C PHE A 294 -2.78 9.88 10.81
N ILE A 295 -2.38 10.06 9.55
CA ILE A 295 -3.22 10.53 8.45
C ILE A 295 -3.31 9.38 7.45
N ILE A 296 -4.52 8.94 7.11
CA ILE A 296 -4.70 7.81 6.19
C ILE A 296 -5.10 8.32 4.82
N ILE A 297 -4.25 8.14 3.80
CA ILE A 297 -4.52 8.57 2.43
C ILE A 297 -4.85 7.40 1.51
N ASP A 298 -5.62 7.63 0.45
CA ASP A 298 -5.99 6.57 -0.48
C ASP A 298 -4.83 6.18 -1.40
N LYS A 299 -4.66 4.90 -1.75
CA LYS A 299 -3.54 4.50 -2.63
C LYS A 299 -3.59 5.17 -4.01
N GLU A 300 -4.80 5.54 -4.43
CA GLU A 300 -5.10 6.23 -5.67
C GLU A 300 -4.48 7.64 -5.70
N THR A 301 -4.34 8.32 -4.56
CA THR A 301 -3.81 9.71 -4.56
C THR A 301 -2.35 9.77 -4.99
N ILE A 302 -1.59 8.69 -4.72
CA ILE A 302 -0.18 8.55 -5.08
C ILE A 302 0.02 7.64 -6.31
N ASP A 303 -1.08 7.15 -6.89
CA ASP A 303 -1.10 6.15 -7.95
C ASP A 303 -0.18 4.95 -7.64
N LEU A 304 -0.37 4.34 -6.47
CA LEU A 304 0.43 3.21 -6.03
C LEU A 304 0.12 1.97 -6.85
N PHE A 305 1.17 1.38 -7.42
CA PHE A 305 1.12 0.08 -8.06
C PHE A 305 1.90 -0.97 -7.26
N TRP A 306 1.23 -2.10 -6.99
CA TRP A 306 1.83 -3.28 -6.35
C TRP A 306 1.43 -4.54 -7.13
N PRO A 307 2.30 -5.10 -7.98
CA PRO A 307 1.97 -6.25 -8.84
C PRO A 307 1.95 -7.60 -8.08
N LYS A 308 2.36 -7.63 -6.82
CA LYS A 308 2.51 -8.88 -6.07
C LYS A 308 1.16 -9.51 -5.75
N TYR A 309 1.03 -10.83 -5.96
CA TYR A 309 -0.15 -11.68 -5.70
C TYR A 309 -1.33 -11.52 -6.65
N SER A 310 -1.56 -10.33 -7.20
CA SER A 310 -2.74 -10.08 -8.03
C SER A 310 -2.53 -8.87 -8.95
N VAL A 311 -3.23 -8.91 -10.09
CA VAL A 311 -3.35 -7.78 -11.04
C VAL A 311 -4.58 -6.91 -10.77
N LEU A 312 -5.39 -7.24 -9.75
CA LEU A 312 -6.56 -6.46 -9.38
C LEU A 312 -6.14 -5.13 -8.74
N GLU A 313 -6.67 -4.03 -9.29
CA GLU A 313 -6.44 -2.68 -8.78
C GLU A 313 -7.09 -2.47 -7.40
N ASN A 314 -8.33 -2.94 -7.23
CA ASN A 314 -9.07 -2.86 -5.98
C ASN A 314 -9.26 -4.27 -5.40
N ARG A 315 -8.41 -4.64 -4.45
CA ARG A 315 -8.34 -6.03 -3.96
C ARG A 315 -9.44 -6.38 -2.94
N TRP A 316 -9.87 -5.39 -2.18
CA TRP A 316 -10.76 -5.60 -1.03
C TRP A 316 -12.11 -4.88 -1.17
N LEU A 317 -12.27 -4.08 -2.22
CA LEU A 317 -13.51 -3.37 -2.50
C LEU A 317 -14.62 -4.37 -2.86
N SER A 318 -15.74 -4.25 -2.17
CA SER A 318 -16.91 -5.10 -2.32
C SER A 318 -18.14 -4.20 -2.35
N TYR A 319 -19.03 -4.44 -3.32
CA TYR A 319 -20.28 -3.70 -3.51
C TYR A 319 -21.50 -4.46 -2.96
N ASP A 320 -21.33 -5.74 -2.65
CA ASP A 320 -22.38 -6.61 -2.14
C ASP A 320 -22.59 -6.45 -0.63
N ALA A 321 -21.56 -6.10 0.13
CA ALA A 321 -21.67 -5.89 1.57
C ALA A 321 -20.50 -5.08 2.16
N ILE A 322 -20.73 -4.52 3.34
CA ILE A 322 -19.65 -4.00 4.19
C ILE A 322 -18.97 -5.19 4.88
N ARG A 323 -17.68 -5.38 4.60
CA ARG A 323 -16.88 -6.50 5.11
C ARG A 323 -15.81 -6.02 6.09
N THR A 324 -15.31 -6.95 6.89
CA THR A 324 -14.25 -6.67 7.87
C THR A 324 -12.88 -6.45 7.25
N SER A 325 -12.71 -6.82 5.98
CA SER A 325 -11.60 -6.42 5.12
C SER A 325 -11.75 -5.03 4.49
N GLN A 326 -12.77 -4.24 4.88
CA GLN A 326 -12.90 -2.88 4.37
C GLN A 326 -11.71 -2.02 4.81
N GLU A 327 -11.10 -1.37 3.83
CA GLU A 327 -10.01 -0.42 4.05
C GLU A 327 -10.53 0.87 4.69
N LEU A 328 -9.71 1.47 5.55
CA LEU A 328 -9.97 2.78 6.12
C LEU A 328 -9.54 3.85 5.11
N TYR A 329 -10.48 4.37 4.33
CA TYR A 329 -10.21 5.40 3.32
C TYR A 329 -9.99 6.77 3.96
N PHE A 330 -9.38 7.71 3.23
CA PHE A 330 -9.18 9.09 3.70
C PHE A 330 -10.48 9.75 4.14
N ARG A 331 -11.59 9.49 3.44
CA ARG A 331 -12.92 9.99 3.83
C ARG A 331 -13.35 9.47 5.21
N ASP A 332 -13.08 8.21 5.52
CA ASP A 332 -13.43 7.60 6.80
C ASP A 332 -12.56 8.19 7.90
N TRP A 333 -11.25 8.30 7.65
CA TRP A 333 -10.31 8.95 8.55
C TRP A 333 -10.67 10.41 8.83
N LEU A 334 -11.06 11.18 7.81
CA LEU A 334 -11.42 12.59 7.97
C LEU A 334 -12.67 12.76 8.84
N ILE A 335 -13.66 11.86 8.69
CA ILE A 335 -14.85 11.80 9.56
C ILE A 335 -14.40 11.51 11.00
N LEU A 336 -13.58 10.49 11.23
CA LEU A 336 -13.06 10.11 12.56
C LEU A 336 -12.21 11.20 13.21
N ASN A 337 -11.47 11.98 12.43
CA ASN A 337 -10.62 13.07 12.90
C ASN A 337 -11.42 14.34 13.24
N SER A 338 -12.62 14.50 12.68
CA SER A 338 -13.47 15.65 12.96
C SER A 338 -14.21 15.51 14.30
N THR A 339 -14.35 16.63 15.03
CA THR A 339 -14.97 16.68 16.37
C THR A 339 -16.46 16.33 16.42
N ASN A 340 -17.12 16.20 15.27
CA ASN A 340 -18.57 16.07 15.17
C ASN A 340 -19.06 14.61 15.03
N SER A 341 -18.19 13.60 15.10
CA SER A 341 -18.51 12.26 14.55
C SER A 341 -18.38 11.07 15.50
N ILE A 342 -18.05 11.26 16.78
CA ILE A 342 -17.71 10.12 17.66
C ILE A 342 -18.89 9.68 18.56
N ASP A 343 -20.04 10.35 18.48
CA ASP A 343 -21.28 9.82 19.05
C ASP A 343 -22.01 8.97 17.99
N GLY A 344 -21.69 7.67 17.90
CA GLY A 344 -22.55 6.73 17.13
C GLY A 344 -21.92 5.53 16.43
N PHE A 345 -20.60 5.31 16.52
CA PHE A 345 -20.01 4.05 16.00
C PHE A 345 -20.06 2.95 17.06
N GLU A 346 -21.21 2.28 17.21
CA GLU A 346 -21.26 0.97 17.88
C GLU A 346 -20.84 -0.10 16.86
N ILE A 347 -19.57 -0.48 16.88
CA ILE A 347 -19.05 -1.61 16.10
C ILE A 347 -18.88 -2.79 17.05
N ASP A 348 -19.51 -3.92 16.71
CA ASP A 348 -19.31 -5.17 17.43
C ASP A 348 -17.88 -5.69 17.20
N SER A 349 -17.06 -5.70 18.26
CA SER A 349 -15.69 -6.18 18.20
C SER A 349 -15.56 -7.71 18.04
N THR A 350 -16.67 -8.45 18.06
CA THR A 350 -16.72 -9.90 17.90
C THR A 350 -16.87 -10.39 16.46
N LEU A 351 -16.83 -9.48 15.47
CA LEU A 351 -16.95 -9.80 14.04
C LEU A 351 -15.84 -10.73 13.53
N ASN A 352 -16.19 -11.70 12.69
CA ASN A 352 -15.25 -12.61 12.02
C ASN A 352 -14.68 -11.99 10.72
N PHE A 353 -13.62 -12.61 10.17
CA PHE A 353 -12.90 -12.15 8.96
C PHE A 353 -13.72 -12.00 7.68
N THR A 354 -14.85 -12.68 7.60
CA THR A 354 -15.73 -12.67 6.43
C THR A 354 -17.09 -12.04 6.72
N ASP A 355 -17.31 -11.61 7.97
CA ASP A 355 -18.62 -11.17 8.41
C ASP A 355 -19.03 -9.87 7.73
N ILE A 356 -20.33 -9.79 7.46
CA ILE A 356 -20.99 -8.57 7.06
C ILE A 356 -21.22 -7.76 8.33
N ILE A 357 -20.72 -6.54 8.35
CA ILE A 357 -20.74 -5.66 9.54
C ILE A 357 -22.16 -5.16 9.83
N LEU A 358 -23.05 -5.22 8.84
CA LEU A 358 -24.47 -4.99 9.01
C LEU A 358 -25.19 -6.25 9.53
N SER A 359 -24.95 -6.63 10.80
CA SER A 359 -25.73 -7.70 11.45
C SER A 359 -27.00 -7.21 12.16
N ASN A 360 -27.23 -5.90 12.33
CA ASN A 360 -28.41 -5.36 13.06
C ASN A 360 -29.15 -4.19 12.36
N ARG A 361 -29.68 -4.44 11.16
CA ARG A 361 -30.92 -3.74 10.69
C ARG A 361 -32.07 -4.72 10.40
N LYS A 362 -32.14 -5.83 11.14
CA LYS A 362 -33.41 -6.53 11.33
C LYS A 362 -34.11 -5.87 12.53
N ASN A 363 -35.10 -5.00 12.23
CA ASN A 363 -36.21 -4.52 13.08
C ASN A 363 -36.54 -3.02 13.02
N GLN A 364 -36.28 -2.30 11.91
CA GLN A 364 -36.90 -0.98 11.68
C GLN A 364 -37.41 -0.78 10.23
N LEU A 365 -37.96 -1.83 9.63
CA LEU A 365 -38.83 -1.72 8.44
C LEU A 365 -40.13 -2.54 8.64
N LEU A 366 -40.65 -2.50 9.87
CA LEU A 366 -42.05 -2.79 10.17
C LEU A 366 -42.59 -1.64 11.01
N SER A 367 -42.88 -0.52 10.32
CA SER A 367 -43.92 0.45 10.68
C SER A 367 -44.40 1.11 9.40
#